data_AF-A0A4Q7EA54-F1
#
_entry.id   AF-A0A4Q7EA54-F1
#
_cell.length_a   1.000
_cell.length_b   1.000
_cell.length_c   1.000
_cell.angle_alpha   90.00
_cell.angle_beta   90.00
_cell.angle_gamma   90.00
#
_symmetry.space_group_name_H-M   'P 1'
#
loop_
_entity.id
_entity.type
_entity.pdbx_description
1 polymer ?
#
loop_
_entity_poly.entity_id
_entity_poly.type
_entity_poly.pdbx_seq_one_letter_code
_entity_poly.pdbx_strand_id
1 'polypeptide(L)'
;MPTARKKQFSLSDTKYYHCISRCVRRAFLCGEDRFTGRSYEHRRDWVEEKLLTLAKVFCIEVCGYAVMSNHTHIVLYVDDKKAERLSDKAIVIRWHKLFKGNWLTQKYINGNELSESEHIMLAADITEFRLRLASISWFMRVLNESIARRANEEDGCTGRFWEGRFKSQALLDTAALAACMAYVDLNPVRARVAETPETSNYTSIKKRIECARQGKQPNSLRRFAGNPRANMPSGLPFDLTYYIQLVELTGRCMRADKRGYISDSQPLLARLQIAPDNWLKLTTQFTKVFHGAVGRKQAMTDYCEHLNKKRRVNLTQCEQLLG
;
A
#
# COMPACT_ATOMS: atom_id res chain seq x y z
N MET A 1 -22.56 -3.50 -10.66
CA MET A 1 -22.51 -3.83 -9.22
C MET A 1 -21.07 -3.83 -8.72
N PRO A 2 -20.76 -3.24 -7.55
CA PRO A 2 -19.42 -3.33 -6.97
C PRO A 2 -19.09 -4.78 -6.57
N THR A 3 -17.92 -5.27 -6.98
CA THR A 3 -17.44 -6.62 -6.64
C THR A 3 -17.24 -6.75 -5.12
N ALA A 4 -17.70 -7.87 -4.53
CA ALA A 4 -17.48 -8.15 -3.12
C ALA A 4 -15.96 -8.24 -2.80
N ARG A 5 -15.52 -7.67 -1.67
CA ARG A 5 -14.08 -7.62 -1.33
C ARG A 5 -13.41 -8.99 -1.28
N LYS A 6 -14.11 -10.03 -0.82
CA LYS A 6 -13.61 -11.42 -0.84
C LYS A 6 -13.24 -11.93 -2.24
N LYS A 7 -13.81 -11.33 -3.30
CA LYS A 7 -13.50 -11.64 -4.71
C LYS A 7 -12.48 -10.67 -5.34
N GLN A 8 -11.99 -9.68 -4.58
CA GLN A 8 -11.02 -8.69 -5.04
C GLN A 8 -9.57 -9.05 -4.65
N PHE A 9 -9.39 -9.83 -3.59
CA PHE A 9 -8.08 -10.26 -3.10
C PHE A 9 -7.91 -11.75 -3.36
N SER A 10 -6.85 -12.10 -4.09
CA SER A 10 -6.42 -13.46 -4.35
C SER A 10 -4.96 -13.57 -3.93
N LEU A 11 -4.71 -14.09 -2.73
CA LEU A 11 -3.36 -14.18 -2.18
C LEU A 11 -2.53 -15.27 -2.86
N SER A 12 -3.17 -16.23 -3.53
CA SER A 12 -2.51 -17.21 -4.40
C SER A 12 -1.89 -16.57 -5.63
N ASP A 13 -2.56 -15.57 -6.21
CA ASP A 13 -2.09 -14.93 -7.46
C ASP A 13 -1.12 -13.78 -7.17
N THR A 14 -1.40 -12.99 -6.13
CA THR A 14 -0.45 -11.98 -5.65
C THR A 14 -0.67 -11.59 -4.20
N LYS A 15 0.43 -11.26 -3.53
CA LYS A 15 0.43 -10.65 -2.19
C LYS A 15 0.46 -9.12 -2.24
N TYR A 16 0.65 -8.51 -3.40
CA TYR A 16 0.87 -7.07 -3.56
C TYR A 16 -0.38 -6.34 -4.07
N TYR A 17 -0.76 -5.27 -3.38
CA TYR A 17 -1.96 -4.50 -3.71
C TYR A 17 -1.74 -2.99 -3.58
N HIS A 18 -2.19 -2.25 -4.58
CA HIS A 18 -2.26 -0.80 -4.54
C HIS A 18 -3.65 -0.36 -4.07
N CYS A 19 -3.69 0.34 -2.95
CA CYS A 19 -4.89 0.83 -2.29
C CYS A 19 -4.97 2.36 -2.37
N ILE A 20 -6.17 2.88 -2.66
CA ILE A 20 -6.43 4.31 -2.78
C ILE A 20 -7.68 4.70 -1.99
N SER A 21 -7.55 5.64 -1.06
CA SER A 21 -8.68 6.23 -0.32
C SER A 21 -8.78 7.71 -0.64
N ARG A 22 -9.98 8.22 -0.99
CA ARG A 22 -10.22 9.64 -1.31
C ARG A 22 -11.30 10.22 -0.40
N CYS A 23 -11.06 11.40 0.17
CA CYS A 23 -12.02 12.09 1.02
C CYS A 23 -13.13 12.76 0.18
N VAL A 24 -14.32 12.94 0.77
CA VAL A 24 -15.43 13.62 0.09
C VAL A 24 -15.03 15.04 -0.32
N ARG A 25 -15.69 15.58 -1.36
CA ARG A 25 -15.44 16.95 -1.79
C ARG A 25 -15.67 17.92 -0.62
N ARG A 26 -14.70 18.82 -0.39
CA ARG A 26 -14.62 19.76 0.75
C ARG A 26 -14.32 19.15 2.13
N ALA A 27 -14.19 17.83 2.27
CA ALA A 27 -13.42 17.29 3.39
C ALA A 27 -11.94 17.45 3.04
N PHE A 28 -11.19 18.21 3.84
CA PHE A 28 -9.75 18.31 3.67
C PHE A 28 -9.11 17.14 4.40
N LEU A 29 -8.55 16.19 3.63
CA LEU A 29 -7.71 15.18 4.23
C LEU A 29 -6.49 15.86 4.85
N CYS A 30 -5.82 16.70 4.07
CA CYS A 30 -4.75 17.61 4.49
C CYS A 30 -4.70 18.84 3.56
N GLY A 31 -3.76 19.75 3.79
CA GLY A 31 -3.61 20.96 2.97
C GLY A 31 -4.43 22.15 3.47
N GLU A 32 -4.39 23.25 2.73
CA GLU A 32 -5.04 24.51 3.08
C GLU A 32 -6.39 24.68 2.38
N ASP A 33 -7.41 25.06 3.16
CA ASP A 33 -8.68 25.48 2.61
C ASP A 33 -8.60 26.92 2.12
N ARG A 34 -8.55 27.10 0.80
CA ARG A 34 -8.47 28.42 0.15
C ARG A 34 -9.66 29.33 0.43
N PHE A 35 -10.80 28.80 0.89
CA PHE A 35 -11.97 29.62 1.21
C PHE A 35 -11.91 30.19 2.63
N THR A 36 -11.39 29.42 3.59
CA THR A 36 -11.36 29.81 5.01
C THR A 36 -9.96 30.20 5.50
N GLY A 37 -8.91 29.91 4.73
CA GLY A 37 -7.51 30.04 5.13
C GLY A 37 -7.05 29.00 6.16
N ARG A 38 -7.91 28.06 6.56
CA ARG A 38 -7.57 27.06 7.57
C ARG A 38 -6.66 25.99 6.98
N SER A 39 -5.52 25.76 7.64
CA SER A 39 -4.61 24.67 7.29
C SER A 39 -4.96 23.39 8.03
N TYR A 40 -4.95 22.28 7.31
CA TYR A 40 -5.12 20.92 7.81
C TYR A 40 -3.87 20.07 7.58
N GLU A 41 -2.70 20.67 7.32
CA GLU A 41 -1.51 19.88 6.99
C GLU A 41 -1.00 18.97 8.09
N HIS A 42 -1.28 19.31 9.36
CA HIS A 42 -0.99 18.45 10.51
C HIS A 42 -1.69 17.08 10.43
N ARG A 43 -2.77 16.94 9.65
CA ARG A 43 -3.45 15.67 9.44
C ARG A 43 -2.58 14.67 8.65
N ARG A 44 -1.56 15.11 7.91
CA ARG A 44 -0.63 14.19 7.21
C ARG A 44 0.14 13.31 8.19
N ASP A 45 0.58 13.89 9.31
CA ASP A 45 1.22 13.15 10.40
C ASP A 45 0.29 12.07 10.92
N TRP A 46 -0.99 12.39 11.15
CA TRP A 46 -1.96 11.42 11.65
C TRP A 46 -2.11 10.22 10.73
N VAL A 47 -2.13 10.46 9.41
CA VAL A 47 -2.23 9.41 8.40
C VAL A 47 -0.97 8.56 8.37
N GLU A 48 0.21 9.17 8.30
CA GLU A 48 1.48 8.46 8.22
C GLU A 48 1.75 7.64 9.50
N GLU A 49 1.60 8.25 10.67
CA GLU A 49 1.80 7.58 11.96
C GLU A 49 0.86 6.40 12.12
N LYS A 50 -0.43 6.58 11.80
CA LYS A 50 -1.41 5.49 11.89
C LYS A 50 -1.07 4.37 10.91
N LEU A 51 -0.73 4.70 9.67
CA LEU A 51 -0.33 3.73 8.64
C LEU A 51 0.85 2.87 9.12
N LEU A 52 1.93 3.51 9.58
CA LEU A 52 3.14 2.81 10.00
C LEU A 52 2.95 2.06 11.33
N THR A 53 2.06 2.55 12.21
CA THR A 53 1.68 1.82 13.43
C THR A 53 0.89 0.56 13.11
N LEU A 54 -0.08 0.63 12.18
CA LEU A 54 -0.84 -0.53 11.76
C LEU A 54 0.05 -1.60 11.11
N ALA A 55 1.06 -1.21 10.33
CA ALA A 55 2.03 -2.14 9.74
C ALA A 55 2.84 -2.94 10.78
N LYS A 56 3.04 -2.39 11.99
CA LYS A 56 3.69 -3.11 13.09
C LYS A 56 2.78 -4.15 13.75
N VAL A 57 1.46 -3.93 13.71
CA VAL A 57 0.47 -4.79 14.37
C VAL A 57 -0.06 -5.87 13.42
N PHE A 58 -0.42 -5.50 12.19
CA PHE A 58 -0.94 -6.43 11.20
C PHE A 58 0.16 -7.35 10.63
N CYS A 59 -0.26 -8.42 9.96
CA CYS A 59 0.59 -9.23 9.09
C CYS A 59 0.61 -8.65 7.67
N ILE A 60 0.74 -7.33 7.59
CA ILE A 60 0.74 -6.55 6.35
C ILE A 60 1.89 -5.55 6.43
N GLU A 61 2.66 -5.47 5.35
CA GLU A 61 3.79 -4.57 5.24
C GLU A 61 3.54 -3.49 4.20
N VAL A 62 4.09 -2.30 4.41
CA VAL A 62 3.98 -1.17 3.49
C VAL A 62 5.15 -1.18 2.52
N CYS A 63 4.87 -1.40 1.24
CA CYS A 63 5.86 -1.37 0.16
C CYS A 63 6.15 0.07 -0.28
N GLY A 64 5.12 0.90 -0.35
CA GLY A 64 5.23 2.32 -0.66
C GLY A 64 3.97 3.08 -0.29
N TYR A 65 4.06 4.38 -0.12
CA TYR A 65 2.91 5.24 0.14
C TYR A 65 3.19 6.70 -0.23
N ALA A 66 2.12 7.45 -0.48
CA ALA A 66 2.11 8.90 -0.57
C ALA A 66 0.79 9.43 0.02
N VAL A 67 0.90 10.34 0.99
CA VAL A 67 -0.25 11.06 1.55
C VAL A 67 -0.43 12.36 0.76
N MET A 68 -1.53 12.49 0.02
CA MET A 68 -1.88 13.68 -0.75
C MET A 68 -2.94 14.50 -0.01
N SER A 69 -3.20 15.73 -0.46
CA SER A 69 -4.15 16.65 0.20
C SER A 69 -5.59 16.14 0.28
N ASN A 70 -6.02 15.28 -0.64
CA ASN A 70 -7.39 14.74 -0.67
C ASN A 70 -7.48 13.21 -0.85
N HIS A 71 -6.34 12.51 -0.91
CA HIS A 71 -6.33 11.06 -1.04
C HIS A 71 -5.01 10.45 -0.57
N THR A 72 -5.01 9.16 -0.32
CA THR A 72 -3.79 8.38 -0.07
C THR A 72 -3.57 7.37 -1.17
N HIS A 73 -2.30 7.13 -1.49
CA HIS A 73 -1.85 5.99 -2.28
C HIS A 73 -0.99 5.10 -1.40
N ILE A 74 -1.30 3.81 -1.31
CA ILE A 74 -0.60 2.87 -0.44
C ILE A 74 -0.40 1.55 -1.19
N VAL A 75 0.84 1.09 -1.31
CA VAL A 75 1.18 -0.24 -1.84
C VAL A 75 1.47 -1.16 -0.65
N LEU A 76 0.68 -2.23 -0.52
CA LEU A 76 0.72 -3.17 0.59
C LEU A 76 1.19 -4.56 0.13
N TYR A 77 1.87 -5.27 1.02
CA TYR A 77 2.18 -6.69 0.91
C TYR A 77 1.49 -7.46 2.05
N VAL A 78 0.78 -8.54 1.72
CA VAL A 78 0.18 -9.43 2.72
C VAL A 78 1.14 -10.58 3.03
N ASP A 79 1.59 -10.67 4.29
CA ASP A 79 2.40 -11.78 4.79
C ASP A 79 1.50 -12.79 5.51
N ASP A 80 0.73 -13.55 4.74
CA ASP A 80 -0.14 -14.61 5.25
C ASP A 80 0.66 -15.73 5.95
N LYS A 81 1.87 -16.02 5.46
CA LYS A 81 2.79 -16.93 6.15
C LYS A 81 3.15 -16.44 7.55
N LYS A 82 3.35 -15.14 7.76
CA LYS A 82 3.53 -14.58 9.11
C LYS A 82 2.28 -14.79 9.95
N ALA A 83 1.10 -14.59 9.37
CA ALA A 83 -0.14 -14.84 10.09
C ALA A 83 -0.26 -16.30 10.53
N GLU A 84 0.19 -17.28 9.74
CA GLU A 84 0.23 -18.71 10.09
C GLU A 84 1.28 -19.04 11.16
N ARG A 85 2.49 -18.47 11.06
CA ARG A 85 3.59 -18.74 12.00
C ARG A 85 3.37 -18.18 13.41
N LEU A 86 2.50 -17.19 13.59
CA LEU A 86 2.28 -16.57 14.89
C LEU A 86 1.57 -17.53 15.86
N SER A 87 1.97 -17.51 17.12
CA SER A 87 1.23 -18.21 18.16
C SER A 87 -0.09 -17.51 18.46
N ASP A 88 -1.04 -18.26 19.01
CA ASP A 88 -2.36 -17.77 19.40
C ASP A 88 -2.29 -16.59 20.36
N LYS A 89 -1.45 -16.70 21.40
CA LYS A 89 -1.15 -15.59 22.31
C LYS A 89 -0.65 -14.35 21.56
N ALA A 90 0.20 -14.53 20.55
CA ALA A 90 0.74 -13.43 19.77
C ALA A 90 -0.30 -12.80 18.82
N ILE A 91 -1.32 -13.55 18.37
CA ILE A 91 -2.48 -13.03 17.64
C ILE A 91 -3.37 -12.20 18.56
N VAL A 92 -3.69 -12.71 19.75
CA VAL A 92 -4.53 -11.98 20.72
C VAL A 92 -3.86 -10.69 21.19
N ILE A 93 -2.57 -10.72 21.53
CA ILE A 93 -1.80 -9.52 21.90
C ILE A 93 -1.85 -8.46 20.78
N ARG A 94 -1.69 -8.87 19.51
CA ARG A 94 -1.77 -7.95 18.38
C ARG A 94 -3.16 -7.36 18.23
N TRP A 95 -4.20 -8.18 18.36
CA TRP A 95 -5.57 -7.72 18.31
C TRP A 95 -5.86 -6.70 19.42
N HIS A 96 -5.39 -6.97 20.64
CA HIS A 96 -5.56 -6.09 21.80
C HIS A 96 -4.84 -4.73 21.69
N LYS A 97 -3.82 -4.62 20.83
CA LYS A 97 -3.18 -3.31 20.53
C LYS A 97 -4.10 -2.34 19.79
N LEU A 98 -5.18 -2.84 19.17
CA LEU A 98 -6.10 -2.04 18.36
C LEU A 98 -7.52 -2.03 18.89
N PHE A 99 -7.91 -3.08 19.60
CA PHE A 99 -9.27 -3.30 20.09
C PHE A 99 -9.23 -3.77 21.54
N LYS A 100 -10.26 -3.47 22.32
CA LYS A 100 -10.30 -3.89 23.73
C LYS A 100 -10.33 -5.41 23.94
N GLY A 101 -10.69 -6.19 22.91
CA GLY A 101 -10.98 -7.63 23.06
C GLY A 101 -12.27 -7.89 23.82
N ASN A 102 -12.57 -9.16 24.08
CA ASN A 102 -13.67 -9.61 24.94
C ASN A 102 -13.12 -10.21 26.25
N TRP A 103 -14.00 -10.49 27.20
CA TRP A 103 -13.62 -11.02 28.51
C TRP A 103 -12.79 -12.32 28.40
N LEU A 104 -13.11 -13.19 27.45
CA LEU A 104 -12.44 -14.48 27.25
C LEU A 104 -11.00 -14.29 26.76
N THR A 105 -10.79 -13.42 25.77
CA THR A 105 -9.45 -13.10 25.26
C THR A 105 -8.60 -12.38 26.30
N GLN A 106 -9.21 -11.61 27.21
CA GLN A 106 -8.52 -11.00 28.35
C GLN A 106 -8.13 -12.03 29.39
N LYS A 107 -9.05 -12.94 29.75
CA LYS A 107 -8.81 -14.09 30.63
C LYS A 107 -7.62 -14.94 30.14
N TYR A 108 -7.57 -15.20 28.83
CA TYR A 108 -6.46 -15.92 28.18
C TYR A 108 -5.11 -15.19 28.29
N ILE A 109 -5.07 -13.87 28.04
CA ILE A 109 -3.82 -13.10 28.14
C ILE A 109 -3.29 -13.03 29.57
N ASN A 110 -4.20 -12.96 30.55
CA ASN A 110 -3.88 -12.94 31.97
C ASN A 110 -3.44 -14.31 32.51
N GLY A 111 -3.52 -15.38 31.72
CA GLY A 111 -3.07 -16.71 32.11
C GLY A 111 -4.02 -17.43 33.07
N ASN A 112 -5.28 -17.00 33.16
CA ASN A 112 -6.30 -17.70 33.94
C ASN A 112 -6.70 -19.01 33.26
N GLU A 113 -7.07 -20.01 34.07
CA GLU A 113 -7.56 -21.30 33.56
C GLU A 113 -8.83 -21.14 32.73
N LEU A 114 -8.90 -21.86 31.62
CA LEU A 114 -10.04 -21.88 30.72
C LEU A 114 -10.72 -23.25 30.78
N SER A 115 -12.06 -23.26 30.80
CA SER A 115 -12.82 -24.49 30.60
C SER A 115 -12.67 -24.99 29.15
N GLU A 116 -13.08 -26.23 28.91
CA GLU A 116 -13.07 -26.80 27.55
C GLU A 116 -13.94 -26.00 26.57
N SER A 117 -15.12 -25.55 27.02
CA SER A 117 -16.01 -24.69 26.21
C SER A 117 -15.39 -23.32 25.92
N GLU A 118 -14.71 -22.73 26.90
CA GLU A 118 -13.98 -21.47 26.74
C GLU A 118 -12.83 -21.62 25.74
N HIS A 119 -12.12 -22.75 25.74
CA HIS A 119 -11.07 -23.04 24.75
C HIS A 119 -11.62 -23.08 23.32
N ILE A 120 -12.77 -23.72 23.10
CA ILE A 120 -13.41 -23.80 21.78
C ILE A 120 -13.82 -22.40 21.28
N MET A 121 -14.45 -21.61 22.14
CA MET A 121 -14.85 -20.23 21.80
C MET A 121 -13.63 -19.35 21.50
N LEU A 122 -12.58 -19.46 22.31
CA LEU A 122 -11.35 -18.71 22.13
C LEU A 122 -10.65 -19.10 20.81
N ALA A 123 -10.62 -20.38 20.46
CA ALA A 123 -10.02 -20.85 19.20
C ALA A 123 -10.75 -20.27 17.97
N ALA A 124 -12.09 -20.15 18.03
CA ALA A 124 -12.87 -19.50 16.98
C ALA A 124 -12.52 -18.00 16.85
N ASP A 125 -12.46 -17.28 17.97
CA ASP A 125 -12.05 -15.87 18.01
C ASP A 125 -10.63 -15.67 17.46
N ILE A 126 -9.66 -16.49 17.87
CA ILE A 126 -8.27 -16.42 17.40
C ILE A 126 -8.19 -16.66 15.90
N THR A 127 -8.91 -17.67 15.39
CA THR A 127 -8.97 -17.97 13.96
C THR A 127 -9.47 -16.76 13.19
N GLU A 128 -10.53 -16.11 13.67
CA GLU A 128 -11.04 -14.89 13.08
C GLU A 128 -10.02 -13.74 13.16
N PHE A 129 -9.42 -13.48 14.32
CA PHE A 129 -8.42 -12.42 14.48
C PHE A 129 -7.22 -12.61 13.57
N ARG A 130 -6.76 -13.85 13.39
CA ARG A 130 -5.66 -14.22 12.49
C ARG A 130 -5.99 -13.85 11.05
N LEU A 131 -7.20 -14.20 10.57
CA LEU A 131 -7.68 -13.81 9.24
C LEU A 131 -7.80 -12.29 9.09
N ARG A 132 -8.33 -11.59 10.10
CA ARG A 132 -8.50 -10.14 10.09
C ARG A 132 -7.15 -9.40 10.07
N LEU A 133 -6.16 -9.86 10.84
CA LEU A 133 -4.81 -9.29 10.89
C LEU A 133 -4.00 -9.50 9.60
N ALA A 134 -4.41 -10.41 8.72
CA ALA A 134 -3.86 -10.57 7.38
C ALA A 134 -4.73 -9.93 6.28
N SER A 135 -5.80 -9.21 6.64
CA SER A 135 -6.76 -8.68 5.67
C SER A 135 -6.53 -7.21 5.35
N ILE A 136 -6.25 -6.90 4.08
CA ILE A 136 -6.18 -5.51 3.57
C ILE A 136 -7.47 -4.75 3.86
N SER A 137 -8.61 -5.44 3.81
CA SER A 137 -9.91 -4.83 4.09
C SER A 137 -10.03 -4.33 5.52
N TRP A 138 -9.50 -5.08 6.48
CA TRP A 138 -9.46 -4.70 7.89
C TRP A 138 -8.40 -3.63 8.14
N PHE A 139 -7.21 -3.78 7.55
CA PHE A 139 -6.15 -2.79 7.63
C PHE A 139 -6.64 -1.39 7.20
N MET A 140 -7.21 -1.31 6.00
CA MET A 140 -7.73 -0.07 5.45
C MET A 140 -8.98 0.43 6.20
N ARG A 141 -9.78 -0.47 6.79
CA ARG A 141 -10.90 -0.07 7.66
C ARG A 141 -10.37 0.68 8.88
N VAL A 142 -9.44 0.08 9.62
CA VAL A 142 -8.90 0.68 10.85
C VAL A 142 -8.17 1.99 10.56
N LEU A 143 -7.43 2.06 9.44
CA LEU A 143 -6.79 3.29 8.99
C LEU A 143 -7.82 4.38 8.70
N ASN A 144 -8.75 4.12 7.78
CA ASN A 144 -9.70 5.13 7.32
C ASN A 144 -10.66 5.57 8.43
N GLU A 145 -11.14 4.64 9.26
CA GLU A 145 -12.06 4.94 10.37
C GLU A 145 -11.40 5.83 11.43
N SER A 146 -10.15 5.56 11.78
CA SER A 146 -9.39 6.36 12.74
C SER A 146 -9.22 7.81 12.28
N ILE A 147 -8.90 8.01 11.00
CA ILE A 147 -8.73 9.36 10.42
C ILE A 147 -10.07 10.06 10.30
N ALA A 148 -11.12 9.37 9.83
CA ALA A 148 -12.45 9.95 9.68
C ALA A 148 -13.03 10.43 11.01
N ARG A 149 -12.92 9.62 12.08
CA ARG A 149 -13.43 9.99 13.40
C ARG A 149 -12.72 11.22 13.94
N ARG A 150 -11.38 11.25 13.88
CA ARG A 150 -10.58 12.36 14.39
C ARG A 150 -10.80 13.65 13.59
N ALA A 151 -10.90 13.55 12.27
CA ALA A 151 -11.17 14.70 11.41
C ALA A 151 -12.59 15.26 11.64
N ASN A 152 -13.61 14.40 11.70
CA ASN A 152 -14.99 14.83 11.97
C ASN A 152 -15.12 15.50 13.34
N GLU A 153 -14.43 14.97 14.35
CA GLU A 153 -14.38 15.58 15.70
C GLU A 153 -13.68 16.95 15.68
N GLU A 154 -12.53 17.09 15.02
CA GLU A 154 -11.83 18.38 14.85
C GLU A 154 -12.65 19.41 14.06
N ASP A 155 -13.47 18.94 13.11
CA ASP A 155 -14.32 19.77 12.27
C ASP A 155 -15.70 20.04 12.90
N GLY A 156 -15.99 19.47 14.08
CA GLY A 156 -17.29 19.60 14.76
C GLY A 156 -18.46 19.11 13.92
N CYS A 157 -18.23 18.17 12.99
CA CYS A 157 -19.22 17.72 12.02
C CYS A 157 -19.54 16.24 12.17
N THR A 158 -20.70 15.85 11.65
CA THR A 158 -21.12 14.44 11.56
C THR A 158 -21.27 14.04 10.08
N GLY A 159 -21.12 12.75 9.81
CA GLY A 159 -21.31 12.20 8.47
C GLY A 159 -20.05 11.64 7.83
N ARG A 160 -20.07 11.56 6.50
CA ARG A 160 -19.14 10.75 5.71
C ARG A 160 -17.87 11.53 5.34
N PHE A 161 -16.73 11.09 5.86
CA PHE A 161 -15.43 11.68 5.51
C PHE A 161 -14.82 11.16 4.19
N TRP A 162 -14.99 9.86 3.90
CA TRP A 162 -14.44 9.21 2.69
C TRP A 162 -15.50 9.05 1.60
N GLU A 163 -15.21 9.33 0.32
CA GLU A 163 -16.16 9.22 -0.81
C GLU A 163 -16.84 7.84 -0.90
N GLY A 164 -16.13 6.81 -0.48
CA GLY A 164 -16.41 5.45 -0.87
C GLY A 164 -15.69 4.40 -0.06
N ARG A 165 -15.78 3.18 -0.55
CA ARG A 165 -14.80 2.14 -0.23
C ARG A 165 -13.48 2.54 -0.90
N PHE A 166 -12.34 2.21 -0.27
CA PHE A 166 -11.05 2.34 -0.94
C PHE A 166 -11.03 1.50 -2.24
N LYS A 167 -10.29 1.97 -3.25
CA LYS A 167 -10.00 1.22 -4.48
C LYS A 167 -8.82 0.30 -4.24
N SER A 168 -8.81 -0.87 -4.85
CA SER A 168 -7.72 -1.85 -4.76
C SER A 168 -7.36 -2.37 -6.14
N GLN A 169 -6.07 -2.48 -6.44
CA GLN A 169 -5.51 -3.05 -7.67
C GLN A 169 -4.50 -4.13 -7.31
N ALA A 170 -4.70 -5.36 -7.79
CA ALA A 170 -3.76 -6.45 -7.63
C ALA A 170 -2.54 -6.22 -8.55
N LEU A 171 -1.33 -6.30 -7.99
CA LEU A 171 -0.07 -6.15 -8.74
C LEU A 171 0.51 -7.55 -8.93
N LEU A 172 0.31 -8.13 -10.11
CA LEU A 172 0.50 -9.56 -10.35
C LEU A 172 1.95 -9.98 -10.57
N ASP A 173 2.82 -9.04 -10.92
CA ASP A 173 4.23 -9.30 -11.13
C ASP A 173 5.13 -8.14 -10.69
N THR A 174 6.44 -8.35 -10.86
CA THR A 174 7.48 -7.40 -10.45
C THR A 174 7.49 -6.12 -11.29
N ALA A 175 7.09 -6.17 -12.56
CA ALA A 175 7.00 -5.01 -13.43
C ALA A 175 5.85 -4.09 -13.00
N ALA A 176 4.66 -4.66 -12.78
CA ALA A 176 3.51 -3.96 -12.23
C ALA A 176 3.81 -3.38 -10.85
N LEU A 177 4.48 -4.14 -9.98
CA LEU A 177 4.89 -3.68 -8.65
C LEU A 177 5.82 -2.46 -8.72
N ALA A 178 6.91 -2.55 -9.47
CA ALA A 178 7.89 -1.47 -9.59
C ALA A 178 7.27 -0.20 -10.19
N ALA A 179 6.50 -0.35 -11.27
CA ALA A 179 5.82 0.76 -11.93
C ALA A 179 4.80 1.45 -10.99
N CYS A 180 4.04 0.65 -10.23
CA CYS A 180 3.08 1.18 -9.27
C CYS A 180 3.79 1.90 -8.11
N MET A 181 4.85 1.32 -7.55
CA MET A 181 5.60 1.96 -6.48
C MET A 181 6.19 3.29 -6.92
N ALA A 182 6.82 3.35 -8.11
CA ALA A 182 7.36 4.59 -8.66
C ALA A 182 6.24 5.62 -8.95
N TYR A 183 5.09 5.20 -9.45
CA TYR A 183 3.91 6.05 -9.60
C TYR A 183 3.44 6.68 -8.28
N VAL A 184 3.47 5.90 -7.18
CA VAL A 184 3.09 6.36 -5.85
C VAL A 184 4.12 7.33 -5.28
N ASP A 185 5.41 6.97 -5.34
CA ASP A 185 6.51 7.78 -4.84
C ASP A 185 6.63 9.13 -5.58
N LEU A 186 6.31 9.16 -6.89
CA LEU A 186 6.35 10.37 -7.71
C LEU A 186 5.03 11.17 -7.71
N ASN A 187 4.03 10.76 -6.93
CA ASN A 187 2.73 11.44 -6.92
C ASN A 187 2.84 12.92 -6.50
N PRO A 188 3.58 13.29 -5.42
CA PRO A 188 3.78 14.70 -5.06
C PRO A 188 4.51 15.51 -6.13
N VAL A 189 5.51 14.93 -6.79
CA VAL A 189 6.25 15.59 -7.87
C VAL A 189 5.34 15.86 -9.06
N ARG A 190 4.57 14.86 -9.48
CA ARG A 190 3.59 14.99 -10.56
C ARG A 190 2.51 16.02 -10.26
N ALA A 191 2.08 16.11 -9.00
CA ALA A 191 1.09 17.08 -8.54
C ALA A 191 1.68 18.48 -8.30
N ARG A 192 2.99 18.68 -8.52
CA ARG A 192 3.73 19.93 -8.23
C ARG A 192 3.64 20.37 -6.76
N VAL A 193 3.48 19.40 -5.86
CA VAL A 193 3.52 19.60 -4.40
C VAL A 193 4.96 19.54 -3.88
N ALA A 194 5.85 18.83 -4.59
CA ALA A 194 7.28 18.76 -4.31
C ALA A 194 8.06 18.90 -5.62
N GLU A 195 9.27 19.45 -5.56
CA GLU A 195 10.12 19.59 -6.74
C GLU A 195 10.92 18.33 -7.06
N THR A 196 11.17 17.50 -6.05
CA THR A 196 12.05 16.34 -6.10
C THR A 196 11.55 15.23 -5.16
N PRO A 197 11.94 13.96 -5.37
CA PRO A 197 11.62 12.90 -4.41
C PRO A 197 12.15 13.18 -2.99
N GLU A 198 13.30 13.83 -2.86
CA GLU A 198 13.92 14.21 -1.58
C GLU A 198 13.06 15.22 -0.79
N THR A 199 12.37 16.11 -1.49
CA THR A 199 11.51 17.14 -0.90
C THR A 199 10.05 16.69 -0.75
N SER A 200 9.73 15.46 -1.18
CA SER A 200 8.39 14.90 -1.13
C SER A 200 8.03 14.36 0.26
N ASN A 201 7.63 15.27 1.16
CA ASN A 201 7.20 14.92 2.52
C ASN A 201 6.05 13.89 2.51
N TYR A 202 6.01 13.05 3.56
CA TYR A 202 4.97 12.02 3.76
C TYR A 202 4.89 10.98 2.63
N THR A 203 6.05 10.56 2.14
CA THR A 203 6.20 9.50 1.14
C THR A 203 7.19 8.43 1.58
N SER A 204 7.04 7.24 1.01
CA SER A 204 8.04 6.17 1.19
C SER A 204 9.40 6.50 0.58
N ILE A 205 9.45 7.15 -0.59
CA ILE A 205 10.72 7.47 -1.24
C ILE A 205 11.57 8.42 -0.39
N LYS A 206 10.97 9.44 0.23
CA LYS A 206 11.70 10.33 1.12
C LYS A 206 12.36 9.55 2.27
N LYS A 207 11.59 8.72 3.00
CA LYS A 207 12.13 7.89 4.09
C LYS A 207 13.22 6.92 3.62
N ARG A 208 13.07 6.37 2.41
CA ARG A 208 14.08 5.49 1.80
C ARG A 208 15.37 6.22 1.50
N ILE A 209 15.30 7.41 0.90
CA ILE A 209 16.47 8.25 0.60
C ILE A 209 17.18 8.66 1.90
N GLU A 210 16.45 9.12 2.91
CA GLU A 210 17.03 9.53 4.19
C GLU A 210 17.79 8.39 4.88
N CYS A 211 17.22 7.19 4.91
CA CYS A 211 17.90 6.01 5.45
C CYS A 211 19.08 5.55 4.56
N ALA A 212 18.94 5.62 3.23
CA ALA A 212 19.99 5.22 2.30
C ALA A 212 21.24 6.08 2.42
N ARG A 213 21.10 7.39 2.74
CA ARG A 213 22.24 8.29 3.07
C ARG A 213 23.06 7.80 4.27
N GLN A 214 22.46 6.99 5.15
CA GLN A 214 23.12 6.38 6.29
C GLN A 214 23.52 4.92 6.04
N GLY A 215 23.44 4.44 4.79
CA GLY A 215 23.69 3.04 4.43
C GLY A 215 22.65 2.05 4.96
N LYS A 216 21.43 2.52 5.30
CA LYS A 216 20.38 1.72 5.94
C LYS A 216 19.10 1.69 5.10
N GLN A 217 18.19 0.78 5.47
CA GLN A 217 16.81 0.77 4.98
C GLN A 217 15.84 1.06 6.12
N PRO A 218 14.70 1.73 5.86
CA PRO A 218 13.71 2.02 6.89
C PRO A 218 13.06 0.73 7.42
N ASN A 219 13.03 0.55 8.74
CA ASN A 219 12.41 -0.61 9.40
C ASN A 219 10.88 -0.62 9.33
N SER A 220 10.27 0.54 9.04
CA SER A 220 8.82 0.69 8.96
C SER A 220 8.23 0.31 7.59
N LEU A 221 9.09 0.05 6.59
CA LEU A 221 8.68 -0.31 5.23
C LEU A 221 9.25 -1.68 4.86
N ARG A 222 8.60 -2.36 3.90
CA ARG A 222 9.14 -3.59 3.31
C ARG A 222 10.50 -3.28 2.70
N ARG A 223 11.51 -4.06 3.12
CA ARG A 223 12.89 -3.91 2.69
C ARG A 223 13.06 -4.38 1.25
N PHE A 224 13.97 -3.75 0.53
CA PHE A 224 14.50 -4.26 -0.73
C PHE A 224 15.45 -5.42 -0.46
N ALA A 225 15.17 -6.55 -1.08
CA ALA A 225 15.95 -7.78 -0.95
C ALA A 225 17.03 -7.92 -2.03
N GLY A 226 17.14 -6.95 -2.95
CA GLY A 226 18.12 -6.95 -4.05
C GLY A 226 17.59 -7.61 -5.31
N ASN A 227 18.49 -8.09 -6.16
CA ASN A 227 18.12 -8.82 -7.36
C ASN A 227 17.71 -10.27 -7.04
N PRO A 228 16.74 -10.85 -7.78
CA PRO A 228 16.33 -12.24 -7.59
C PRO A 228 17.51 -13.22 -7.66
N ARG A 229 17.58 -14.14 -6.68
CA ARG A 229 18.59 -15.21 -6.56
C ARG A 229 18.02 -16.41 -5.82
N ALA A 230 18.62 -17.60 -5.95
CA ALA A 230 18.10 -18.85 -5.39
C ALA A 230 17.76 -18.79 -3.88
N ASN A 231 18.56 -18.05 -3.09
CA ASN A 231 18.34 -17.83 -1.65
C ASN A 231 18.07 -16.36 -1.34
N MET A 232 17.03 -15.79 -1.94
CA MET A 232 16.65 -14.39 -1.71
C MET A 232 15.88 -14.25 -0.39
N PRO A 233 16.27 -13.31 0.50
CA PRO A 233 15.46 -13.02 1.68
C PRO A 233 14.09 -12.44 1.27
N SER A 234 13.08 -12.59 2.13
CA SER A 234 11.78 -11.97 1.89
C SER A 234 11.91 -10.45 1.82
N GLY A 235 11.45 -9.86 0.71
CA GLY A 235 11.47 -8.42 0.51
C GLY A 235 10.96 -8.02 -0.88
N LEU A 236 11.20 -6.77 -1.26
CA LEU A 236 10.96 -6.27 -2.61
C LEU A 236 12.06 -6.80 -3.55
N PRO A 237 11.72 -7.34 -4.72
CA PRO A 237 12.66 -8.05 -5.60
C PRO A 237 13.45 -7.10 -6.51
N PHE A 238 13.93 -5.99 -5.95
CA PHE A 238 14.71 -4.96 -6.61
C PHE A 238 15.88 -4.53 -5.72
N ASP A 239 16.93 -4.02 -6.33
CA ASP A 239 17.97 -3.28 -5.62
C ASP A 239 17.47 -1.86 -5.24
N LEU A 240 17.74 -1.43 -4.00
CA LEU A 240 17.30 -0.12 -3.51
C LEU A 240 17.97 1.02 -4.26
N THR A 241 19.26 0.92 -4.56
CA THR A 241 20.03 1.96 -5.24
C THR A 241 19.51 2.15 -6.64
N TYR A 242 19.32 1.06 -7.39
CA TYR A 242 18.74 1.14 -8.73
C TYR A 242 17.30 1.65 -8.72
N TYR A 243 16.51 1.32 -7.71
CA TYR A 243 15.16 1.85 -7.57
C TYR A 243 15.16 3.37 -7.33
N ILE A 244 15.95 3.87 -6.37
CA ILE A 244 16.05 5.31 -6.08
C ILE A 244 16.52 6.08 -7.31
N GLN A 245 17.59 5.61 -7.97
CA GLN A 245 18.13 6.25 -9.17
C GLN A 245 17.09 6.37 -10.28
N LEU A 246 16.32 5.29 -10.53
CA LEU A 246 15.27 5.30 -11.54
C LEU A 246 14.13 6.25 -11.17
N VAL A 247 13.71 6.27 -9.91
CA VAL A 247 12.67 7.20 -9.43
C VAL A 247 13.13 8.65 -9.57
N GLU A 248 14.37 8.96 -9.19
CA GLU A 248 14.95 10.30 -9.32
C GLU A 248 15.01 10.75 -10.80
N LEU A 249 15.54 9.90 -11.68
CA LEU A 249 15.62 10.17 -13.11
C LEU A 249 14.22 10.39 -13.71
N THR A 250 13.26 9.55 -13.33
CA THR A 250 11.86 9.68 -13.76
C THR A 250 11.24 10.99 -13.27
N GLY A 251 11.50 11.36 -12.01
CA GLY A 251 11.05 12.65 -11.45
C GLY A 251 11.61 13.84 -12.21
N ARG A 252 12.89 13.79 -12.63
CA ARG A 252 13.50 14.82 -13.49
C ARG A 252 12.81 14.89 -14.86
N CYS A 253 12.37 13.78 -15.44
CA CYS A 253 11.65 13.78 -16.72
C CYS A 253 10.23 14.36 -16.63
N MET A 254 9.60 14.31 -15.45
CA MET A 254 8.26 14.85 -15.22
C MET A 254 8.23 16.38 -15.05
N ARG A 255 9.39 17.00 -14.81
CA ARG A 255 9.53 18.43 -14.57
C ARG A 255 9.47 19.22 -15.88
N ALA A 256 8.75 20.34 -15.87
CA ALA A 256 8.63 21.21 -17.04
C ALA A 256 9.90 22.04 -17.30
N ASP A 257 10.67 22.32 -16.25
CA ASP A 257 11.90 23.14 -16.28
C ASP A 257 13.17 22.32 -16.59
N LYS A 258 13.10 20.98 -16.51
CA LYS A 258 14.21 20.07 -16.83
C LYS A 258 13.73 18.95 -17.73
N ARG A 259 14.27 18.86 -18.95
CA ARG A 259 14.09 17.69 -19.81
C ARG A 259 15.03 16.58 -19.33
N GLY A 260 14.59 15.79 -18.36
CA GLY A 260 15.25 14.51 -18.06
C GLY A 260 15.11 13.54 -19.24
N TYR A 261 16.07 12.64 -19.40
CA TYR A 261 16.01 11.53 -20.36
C TYR A 261 16.28 10.22 -19.62
N ILE A 262 15.43 9.21 -19.85
CA ILE A 262 15.63 7.86 -19.34
C ILE A 262 16.21 7.03 -20.48
N SER A 263 17.47 6.60 -20.33
CA SER A 263 18.12 5.74 -21.31
C SER A 263 17.52 4.33 -21.32
N ASP A 264 17.57 3.66 -22.46
CA ASP A 264 17.20 2.24 -22.57
C ASP A 264 18.08 1.31 -21.71
N SER A 265 19.28 1.79 -21.34
CA SER A 265 20.29 1.07 -20.56
C SER A 265 20.09 1.10 -19.04
N GLN A 266 18.98 1.64 -18.52
CA GLN A 266 18.74 1.64 -17.08
C GLN A 266 18.63 0.20 -16.54
N PRO A 267 19.49 -0.24 -15.60
CA PRO A 267 19.57 -1.65 -15.19
C PRO A 267 18.24 -2.24 -14.71
N LEU A 268 17.46 -1.44 -13.97
CA LEU A 268 16.16 -1.88 -13.47
C LEU A 268 15.12 -2.01 -14.59
N LEU A 269 15.09 -1.10 -15.57
CA LEU A 269 14.15 -1.17 -16.70
C LEU A 269 14.46 -2.32 -17.63
N ALA A 270 15.73 -2.53 -17.97
CA ALA A 270 16.16 -3.65 -18.80
C ALA A 270 15.75 -5.00 -18.17
N ARG A 271 15.96 -5.15 -16.85
CA ARG A 271 15.55 -6.37 -16.12
C ARG A 271 14.04 -6.53 -16.03
N LEU A 272 13.29 -5.43 -15.91
CA LEU A 272 11.84 -5.44 -15.95
C LEU A 272 11.28 -5.56 -17.37
N GLN A 273 12.11 -5.50 -18.41
CA GLN A 273 11.70 -5.51 -19.81
C GLN A 273 10.63 -4.44 -20.11
N ILE A 274 10.76 -3.25 -19.52
CA ILE A 274 9.86 -2.11 -19.76
C ILE A 274 10.62 -1.07 -20.58
N ALA A 275 10.11 -0.74 -21.76
CA ALA A 275 10.65 0.37 -22.57
C ALA A 275 10.51 1.71 -21.82
N PRO A 276 11.48 2.64 -21.92
CA PRO A 276 11.44 3.92 -21.19
C PRO A 276 10.16 4.75 -21.43
N ASP A 277 9.65 4.78 -22.65
CA ASP A 277 8.39 5.50 -22.96
C ASP A 277 7.18 4.89 -22.24
N ASN A 278 7.11 3.56 -22.24
CA ASN A 278 6.09 2.83 -21.49
C ASN A 278 6.23 3.07 -19.99
N TRP A 279 7.46 3.07 -19.46
CA TRP A 279 7.74 3.39 -18.07
C TRP A 279 7.26 4.79 -17.67
N LEU A 280 7.52 5.80 -18.50
CA LEU A 280 7.08 7.16 -18.23
C LEU A 280 5.56 7.26 -18.22
N LYS A 281 4.87 6.59 -19.16
CA LYS A 281 3.40 6.51 -19.18
C LYS A 281 2.86 5.80 -17.94
N LEU A 282 3.46 4.68 -17.53
CA LEU A 282 3.05 3.93 -16.34
C LEU A 282 3.20 4.78 -15.07
N THR A 283 4.34 5.43 -14.88
CA THR A 283 4.64 6.22 -13.67
C THR A 283 3.89 7.56 -13.60
N THR A 284 3.41 8.08 -14.74
CA THR A 284 2.60 9.31 -14.77
C THR A 284 1.09 9.04 -14.75
N GLN A 285 0.63 7.93 -15.35
CA GLN A 285 -0.79 7.70 -15.65
C GLN A 285 -1.35 6.38 -15.10
N PHE A 286 -0.65 5.69 -14.19
CA PHE A 286 -1.03 4.35 -13.69
C PHE A 286 -2.53 4.16 -13.42
N THR A 287 -3.15 5.04 -12.63
CA THR A 287 -4.57 4.92 -12.24
C THR A 287 -5.56 5.43 -13.28
N LYS A 288 -5.06 6.16 -14.30
CA LYS A 288 -5.84 6.52 -15.50
C LYS A 288 -5.89 5.36 -16.48
N VAL A 289 -4.77 4.63 -16.61
CA VAL A 289 -4.66 3.50 -17.53
C VAL A 289 -5.28 2.23 -16.96
N PHE A 290 -5.07 1.97 -15.66
CA PHE A 290 -5.52 0.75 -15.02
C PHE A 290 -6.65 1.00 -14.02
N HIS A 291 -7.66 0.13 -14.06
CA HIS A 291 -8.82 0.19 -13.16
C HIS A 291 -9.05 -1.14 -12.40
N GLY A 292 -8.06 -2.03 -12.39
CA GLY A 292 -8.18 -3.40 -11.90
C GLY A 292 -6.81 -4.04 -11.67
N ALA A 293 -6.71 -5.36 -11.81
CA ALA A 293 -5.42 -6.05 -11.75
C ALA A 293 -4.47 -5.57 -12.85
N VAL A 294 -3.17 -5.59 -12.55
CA VAL A 294 -2.09 -5.13 -13.42
C VAL A 294 -0.96 -6.15 -13.38
N GLY A 295 -0.52 -6.59 -14.54
CA GLY A 295 0.59 -7.52 -14.75
C GLY A 295 0.68 -7.92 -16.22
N ARG A 296 1.73 -8.61 -16.60
CA ARG A 296 1.93 -9.11 -17.96
C ARG A 296 0.83 -10.08 -18.39
N LYS A 297 0.74 -10.30 -19.69
CA LYS A 297 -0.31 -11.11 -20.34
C LYS A 297 -0.57 -12.44 -19.65
N GLN A 298 0.49 -13.21 -19.35
CA GLN A 298 0.36 -14.52 -18.74
C GLN A 298 -0.22 -14.41 -17.33
N ALA A 299 0.36 -13.58 -16.46
CA ALA A 299 -0.13 -13.39 -15.09
C ALA A 299 -1.58 -12.88 -15.06
N MET A 300 -1.95 -11.99 -15.98
CA MET A 300 -3.34 -11.53 -16.13
C MET A 300 -4.28 -12.65 -16.56
N THR A 301 -3.82 -13.55 -17.43
CA THR A 301 -4.59 -14.71 -17.90
C THR A 301 -4.84 -15.68 -16.75
N ASP A 302 -3.77 -16.09 -16.05
CA ASP A 302 -3.83 -17.00 -14.89
C ASP A 302 -4.76 -16.44 -13.80
N TYR A 303 -4.62 -15.15 -13.47
CA TYR A 303 -5.46 -14.46 -12.49
C TYR A 303 -6.94 -14.44 -12.88
N CYS A 304 -7.24 -14.22 -14.17
CA CYS A 304 -8.62 -14.20 -14.64
C CYS A 304 -9.25 -15.59 -14.64
N GLU A 305 -8.47 -16.62 -15.03
CA GLU A 305 -8.92 -18.01 -15.06
C GLU A 305 -9.18 -18.53 -13.65
N HIS A 306 -8.23 -18.35 -12.73
CA HIS A 306 -8.38 -18.75 -11.32
C HIS A 306 -9.63 -18.12 -10.68
N LEU A 307 -9.86 -16.83 -10.92
CA LEU A 307 -11.02 -16.13 -10.35
C LEU A 307 -12.31 -16.27 -11.16
N ASN A 308 -12.33 -17.12 -12.21
CA ASN A 308 -13.46 -17.32 -13.11
C ASN A 308 -14.02 -15.99 -13.67
N LYS A 309 -13.13 -15.06 -14.01
CA LYS A 309 -13.48 -13.74 -14.54
C LYS A 309 -13.66 -13.80 -16.05
N LYS A 310 -14.91 -13.65 -16.49
CA LYS A 310 -15.26 -13.57 -17.92
C LYS A 310 -14.64 -12.35 -18.63
N ARG A 311 -14.45 -11.23 -17.93
CA ARG A 311 -13.89 -9.99 -18.50
C ARG A 311 -12.46 -9.78 -18.02
N ARG A 312 -11.53 -9.70 -18.97
CA ARG A 312 -10.11 -9.40 -18.74
C ARG A 312 -9.87 -7.88 -18.79
N VAL A 313 -10.31 -7.19 -17.74
CA VAL A 313 -10.12 -5.72 -17.61
C VAL A 313 -8.63 -5.40 -17.59
N ASN A 314 -8.20 -4.38 -18.35
CA ASN A 314 -6.81 -3.93 -18.53
C ASN A 314 -5.89 -4.80 -19.40
N LEU A 315 -6.31 -5.95 -19.94
CA LEU A 315 -5.40 -6.87 -20.66
C LEU A 315 -4.64 -6.16 -21.80
N THR A 316 -5.36 -5.46 -22.69
CA THR A 316 -4.76 -4.73 -23.82
C THR A 316 -3.76 -3.68 -23.37
N GLN A 317 -4.06 -2.94 -22.30
CA GLN A 317 -3.15 -1.92 -21.76
C GLN A 317 -1.93 -2.56 -21.08
N CYS A 318 -2.10 -3.73 -20.48
CA CYS A 318 -0.99 -4.47 -19.88
C CYS A 318 -0.06 -5.01 -20.95
N GLU A 319 -0.58 -5.63 -22.01
CA GLU A 319 0.22 -6.09 -23.16
C GLU A 319 0.99 -4.92 -23.79
N GLN A 320 0.32 -3.79 -24.01
CA GLN A 320 0.95 -2.62 -24.64
C GLN A 320 2.08 -2.02 -23.79
N LEU A 321 1.94 -1.98 -22.46
CA LEU A 321 2.84 -1.22 -21.58
C LEU A 321 3.85 -2.08 -20.80
N LEU A 322 3.58 -3.35 -20.58
CA LEU A 322 4.40 -4.24 -19.74
C LEU A 322 4.98 -5.45 -20.50
N GLY A 323 4.51 -5.69 -21.74
CA GLY A 323 4.80 -6.92 -22.49
C GLY A 323 3.87 -8.05 -22.12
#